data_AF-A0A1F7I7W4-F1
#
_entry.id   AF-A0A1F7I7W4-F1
#
_cell.length_a   1.000
_cell.length_b   1.000
_cell.length_c   1.000
_cell.angle_alpha   90.00
_cell.angle_beta   90.00
_cell.angle_gamma   90.00
#
_symmetry.space_group_name_H-M   'P 1'
#
loop_
_entity.id
_entity.type
_entity.pdbx_description
1 polymer ?
#
loop_
_entity_poly.entity_id
_entity_poly.type
_entity_poly.pdbx_seq_one_letter_code
_entity_poly.pdbx_strand_id
1 'polypeptide(L)'
;MNIKKALISGAVSAALFGSLVMNVFAGAGKAPLYNAPANYTCPAGALPAATDPTFGFAVLNTTGNGWVIANVALKGATPNASYDIYVNQDPGGCPTVATGTLTTNGQGNGNANVKIPAVAGATAYWVSAVGGGQVLRSTAVASP
;
A
#
# COMPACT_ATOMS: atom_id res chain seq x y z
N MET A 1 45.01 -2.04 44.33
CA MET A 1 43.98 -1.72 45.37
C MET A 1 43.61 -0.24 45.17
N ASN A 2 42.57 0.07 44.38
CA ASN A 2 41.20 0.43 44.81
C ASN A 2 41.18 1.80 45.55
N ILE A 3 40.60 2.92 45.07
CA ILE A 3 39.15 3.25 44.95
C ILE A 3 39.02 4.69 44.36
N LYS A 4 38.35 4.92 43.21
CA LYS A 4 36.95 5.35 42.93
C LYS A 4 36.58 6.86 43.08
N LYS A 5 35.84 7.35 42.05
CA LYS A 5 34.83 8.44 41.96
C LYS A 5 35.36 9.89 41.82
N ALA A 6 34.78 10.80 41.03
CA ALA A 6 33.43 10.91 40.45
C ALA A 6 33.44 11.68 39.12
N LEU A 7 32.57 11.29 38.17
CA LEU A 7 32.22 12.06 36.96
C LEU A 7 31.02 12.96 37.29
N ILE A 8 31.17 14.26 37.06
CA ILE A 8 30.11 15.26 37.24
C ILE A 8 29.35 15.40 35.93
N SER A 9 28.04 15.17 36.02
CA SER A 9 27.01 15.40 35.02
C SER A 9 26.93 16.86 34.57
N GLY A 10 26.59 17.09 33.30
CA GLY A 10 25.98 18.34 32.87
C GLY A 10 26.30 18.75 31.44
N ALA A 11 25.59 18.20 30.46
CA ALA A 11 25.46 18.83 29.15
C ALA A 11 24.01 19.28 28.98
N VAL A 12 23.83 20.59 28.93
CA VAL A 12 22.56 21.31 28.79
C VAL A 12 21.98 21.02 27.40
N SER A 13 20.76 20.49 27.38
CA SER A 13 19.95 20.39 26.16
C SER A 13 19.48 21.77 25.72
N ALA A 14 19.83 22.17 24.50
CA ALA A 14 19.13 23.20 23.75
C ALA A 14 19.38 22.96 22.25
N ALA A 15 18.66 21.99 21.67
CA ALA A 15 18.58 21.87 20.22
C ALA A 15 17.44 22.78 19.73
N LEU A 16 17.83 23.77 18.93
CA LEU A 16 16.95 24.73 18.27
C LEU A 16 15.89 24.01 17.41
N PHE A 17 14.62 24.35 17.61
CA PHE A 17 13.54 24.01 16.68
C PHE A 17 13.71 24.82 15.39
N GLY A 18 14.55 24.33 14.48
CA GLY A 18 14.59 24.76 13.09
C GLY A 18 13.51 24.00 12.31
N SER A 19 12.57 24.74 11.72
CA SER A 19 11.44 24.24 10.94
C SER A 19 11.78 23.03 10.08
N LEU A 20 11.18 21.89 10.41
CA LEU A 20 11.05 20.77 9.48
C LEU A 20 10.09 21.24 8.39
N VAL A 21 10.63 21.74 7.28
CA VAL A 21 9.96 21.56 5.99
C VAL A 21 9.79 20.05 5.84
N MET A 22 8.59 19.56 6.14
CA MET A 22 8.18 18.20 5.81
C MET A 22 8.25 18.11 4.29
N ASN A 23 9.39 17.67 3.76
CA ASN A 23 9.39 17.08 2.43
C ASN A 23 8.41 15.91 2.54
N VAL A 24 7.26 16.01 1.89
CA VAL A 24 6.34 14.88 1.69
C VAL A 24 7.15 13.84 0.93
N PHE A 25 7.68 12.86 1.65
CA PHE A 25 8.57 11.89 1.04
C PHE A 25 7.70 10.99 0.17
N ALA A 26 7.95 11.01 -1.13
CA ALA A 26 7.54 9.91 -1.98
C ALA A 26 7.97 8.59 -1.32
N GLY A 27 7.08 7.62 -1.26
CA GLY A 27 7.42 6.33 -0.68
C GLY A 27 6.51 5.22 -1.12
N ALA A 28 7.05 4.00 -1.00
CA ALA A 28 6.44 2.80 -1.50
C ALA A 28 6.03 1.87 -0.36
N GLY A 29 4.78 1.41 -0.40
CA GLY A 29 4.25 0.37 0.48
C GLY A 29 3.97 -0.90 -0.31
N LYS A 30 4.21 -2.06 0.32
CA LYS A 30 3.86 -3.37 -0.23
C LYS A 30 2.81 -4.04 0.66
N ALA A 31 1.73 -4.52 0.05
CA ALA A 31 0.65 -5.22 0.74
C ALA A 31 0.25 -6.51 0.02
N PRO A 32 0.02 -7.62 0.74
CA PRO A 32 -0.54 -8.83 0.13
C PRO A 32 -1.99 -8.62 -0.33
N LEU A 33 -2.43 -9.37 -1.35
CA LEU A 33 -3.85 -9.42 -1.74
C LEU A 33 -4.55 -10.63 -1.11
N TYR A 34 -5.79 -10.43 -0.67
CA TYR A 34 -6.69 -11.45 -0.11
C TYR A 34 -7.98 -11.50 -0.90
N ASN A 35 -8.63 -12.66 -0.98
CA ASN A 35 -9.98 -12.75 -1.54
C ASN A 35 -10.99 -12.20 -0.53
N ALA A 36 -11.34 -10.92 -0.65
CA ALA A 36 -12.08 -10.18 0.35
C ALA A 36 -13.25 -9.42 -0.28
N PRO A 37 -14.29 -10.09 -0.82
CA PRO A 37 -15.39 -9.45 -1.55
C PRO A 37 -16.23 -8.50 -0.70
N ALA A 38 -16.40 -8.81 0.60
CA ALA A 38 -17.17 -7.99 1.54
C ALA A 38 -16.36 -7.48 2.74
N ASN A 39 -15.18 -8.05 2.99
CA ASN A 39 -14.42 -7.77 4.22
C ASN A 39 -13.32 -6.73 3.96
N TYR A 40 -13.73 -5.48 3.75
CA TYR A 40 -12.82 -4.35 3.50
C TYR A 40 -13.45 -3.03 3.96
N THR A 41 -12.61 -2.01 4.14
CA THR A 41 -13.05 -0.62 4.31
C THR A 41 -12.19 0.29 3.44
N CYS A 42 -12.68 1.47 3.04
CA CYS A 42 -11.87 2.40 2.25
C CYS A 42 -10.56 2.82 2.97
N PRO A 43 -10.54 3.09 4.30
CA PRO A 43 -9.30 3.45 4.99
C PRO A 43 -8.30 2.29 5.16
N ALA A 44 -8.79 1.06 5.36
CA ALA A 44 -7.92 -0.08 5.70
C ALA A 44 -7.63 -1.03 4.52
N GLY A 45 -8.36 -0.92 3.41
CA GLY A 45 -8.37 -1.95 2.38
C GLY A 45 -8.97 -3.25 2.93
N ALA A 46 -8.41 -4.40 2.50
CA ALA A 46 -8.82 -5.71 3.00
C ALA A 46 -8.64 -5.85 4.52
N LEU A 47 -9.56 -6.57 5.17
CA LEU A 47 -9.52 -6.90 6.60
C LEU A 47 -9.36 -8.42 6.79
N PRO A 48 -8.20 -9.00 6.45
CA PRO A 48 -8.02 -10.45 6.48
C PRO A 48 -8.00 -11.02 7.91
N ALA A 49 -8.46 -12.26 8.05
CA ALA A 49 -8.11 -13.08 9.21
C ALA A 49 -6.66 -13.58 9.09
N ALA A 50 -6.04 -13.95 10.22
CA ALA A 50 -4.64 -14.39 10.26
C ALA A 50 -4.33 -15.60 9.38
N THR A 51 -5.33 -16.42 9.05
CA THR A 51 -5.21 -17.64 8.25
C THR A 51 -5.63 -17.47 6.80
N ASP A 52 -6.05 -16.27 6.39
CA ASP A 52 -6.54 -16.07 5.03
C ASP A 52 -5.41 -16.24 4.01
N PRO A 53 -5.64 -16.97 2.91
CA PRO A 53 -4.64 -17.15 1.87
C PRO A 53 -4.39 -15.84 1.14
N THR A 54 -3.14 -15.69 0.66
CA THR A 54 -2.73 -14.54 -0.16
C THR A 54 -2.65 -14.92 -1.63
N PHE A 55 -3.00 -13.98 -2.50
CA PHE A 55 -3.04 -14.15 -3.96
C PHE A 55 -2.02 -13.24 -4.65
N GLY A 56 -0.82 -13.11 -4.06
CA GLY A 56 0.23 -12.20 -4.51
C GLY A 56 0.27 -10.89 -3.73
N PHE A 57 0.68 -9.80 -4.36
CA PHE A 57 0.88 -8.50 -3.69
C PHE A 57 0.68 -7.30 -4.62
N ALA A 58 0.42 -6.15 -4.03
CA ALA A 58 0.50 -4.85 -4.66
C ALA A 58 1.66 -4.05 -4.03
N VAL A 59 2.43 -3.34 -4.87
CA VAL A 59 3.35 -2.28 -4.46
C VAL A 59 2.77 -0.96 -4.93
N LEU A 60 2.42 -0.10 -3.99
CA LEU A 60 1.91 1.24 -4.27
C LEU A 60 2.98 2.26 -3.94
N ASN A 61 3.22 3.20 -4.84
CA ASN A 61 4.22 4.26 -4.71
C ASN A 61 3.59 5.60 -5.02
N THR A 62 3.57 6.50 -4.03
CA THR A 62 3.21 7.91 -4.24
C THR A 62 4.45 8.68 -4.66
N THR A 63 4.31 9.50 -5.70
CA THR A 63 5.42 10.25 -6.28
C THR A 63 5.30 11.74 -5.92
N GLY A 64 6.43 12.43 -5.78
CA GLY A 64 6.45 13.85 -5.42
C GLY A 64 5.80 14.78 -6.44
N ASN A 65 5.49 14.29 -7.65
CA ASN A 65 4.78 15.02 -8.69
C ASN A 65 3.28 14.63 -8.79
N GLY A 66 2.70 14.05 -7.73
CA GLY A 66 1.25 13.89 -7.62
C GLY A 66 0.67 12.67 -8.34
N TRP A 67 1.44 11.58 -8.46
CA TRP A 67 0.96 10.31 -9.02
C TRP A 67 1.03 9.18 -8.01
N VAL A 68 0.11 8.23 -8.16
CA VAL A 68 0.17 6.90 -7.55
C VAL A 68 0.53 5.90 -8.65
N ILE A 69 1.59 5.13 -8.43
CA ILE A 69 1.97 3.99 -9.27
C ILE A 69 1.67 2.72 -8.50
N ALA A 70 0.84 1.84 -9.05
CA ALA A 70 0.56 0.52 -8.48
C ALA A 70 1.12 -0.58 -9.39
N ASN A 71 2.01 -1.39 -8.82
CA ASN A 71 2.48 -2.64 -9.41
C ASN A 71 1.74 -3.80 -8.75
N VAL A 72 0.91 -4.51 -9.50
CA VAL A 72 0.09 -5.61 -9.02
C VAL A 72 0.66 -6.90 -9.56
N ALA A 73 0.88 -7.88 -8.68
CA ALA A 73 1.26 -9.23 -9.05
C ALA A 73 0.26 -10.20 -8.42
N LEU A 74 -0.49 -10.92 -9.27
CA LEU A 74 -1.35 -12.01 -8.82
C LEU A 74 -0.56 -13.33 -8.87
N LYS A 75 -0.78 -14.17 -7.85
CA LYS A 75 -0.21 -15.52 -7.77
C LYS A 75 -1.28 -16.50 -7.30
N GLY A 76 -1.50 -17.58 -8.05
CA GLY A 76 -2.52 -18.58 -7.74
C GLY A 76 -3.96 -18.07 -7.75
N ALA A 77 -4.22 -16.96 -8.47
CA ALA A 77 -5.58 -16.48 -8.73
C ALA A 77 -6.28 -17.40 -9.76
N THR A 78 -7.53 -17.10 -10.15
CA THR A 78 -8.23 -17.86 -11.19
C THR A 78 -7.38 -17.90 -12.47
N PRO A 79 -7.02 -19.08 -13.00
CA PRO A 79 -6.22 -19.20 -14.21
C PRO A 79 -6.91 -18.67 -15.46
N ASN A 80 -6.12 -18.12 -16.40
CA ASN A 80 -6.59 -17.60 -17.69
C ASN A 80 -7.75 -16.60 -17.58
N ALA A 81 -7.78 -15.80 -16.52
CA ALA A 81 -8.85 -14.84 -16.24
C ALA A 81 -8.33 -13.41 -16.36
N SER A 82 -9.22 -12.51 -16.78
CA SER A 82 -8.98 -11.07 -16.76
C SER A 82 -9.54 -10.46 -15.49
N TYR A 83 -8.79 -9.52 -14.91
CA TYR A 83 -9.13 -8.77 -13.73
C TYR A 83 -9.05 -7.28 -14.04
N ASP A 84 -10.12 -6.57 -13.70
CA ASP A 84 -10.10 -5.12 -13.63
C ASP A 84 -9.37 -4.68 -12.37
N ILE A 85 -8.40 -3.78 -12.54
CA ILE A 85 -7.57 -3.23 -11.47
C ILE A 85 -8.10 -1.86 -11.08
N TYR A 86 -8.36 -1.66 -9.79
CA TYR A 86 -8.79 -0.40 -9.20
C TYR A 86 -7.74 0.05 -8.19
N VAL A 87 -7.28 1.30 -8.28
CA VAL A 87 -6.35 1.89 -7.31
C VAL A 87 -7.12 2.84 -6.38
N ASN A 88 -7.35 2.38 -5.15
CA ASN A 88 -8.16 3.04 -4.15
C ASN A 88 -7.31 4.02 -3.34
N GLN A 89 -7.87 5.19 -3.02
CA GLN A 89 -7.20 6.29 -2.32
C GLN A 89 -8.14 6.88 -1.27
N ASP A 90 -7.71 6.93 -0.02
CA ASP A 90 -8.52 7.44 1.09
C ASP A 90 -7.74 8.46 1.94
N PRO A 91 -8.30 9.64 2.24
CA PRO A 91 -9.52 10.24 1.67
C PRO A 91 -9.48 10.38 0.14
N GLY A 92 -10.64 10.32 -0.52
CA GLY A 92 -10.74 10.31 -1.99
C GLY A 92 -11.70 9.26 -2.54
N GLY A 93 -12.06 8.30 -1.68
CA GLY A 93 -13.08 7.29 -1.93
C GLY A 93 -12.53 6.02 -2.58
N CYS A 94 -13.37 4.98 -2.54
CA CYS A 94 -13.15 3.76 -3.28
C CYS A 94 -13.61 3.97 -4.74
N PRO A 95 -12.71 4.03 -5.74
CA PRO A 95 -13.06 4.31 -7.13
C PRO A 95 -14.03 3.28 -7.70
N THR A 96 -14.95 3.76 -8.53
CA THR A 96 -15.92 2.95 -9.27
C THR A 96 -15.46 2.60 -10.68
N VAL A 97 -14.32 3.16 -11.12
CA VAL A 97 -13.79 2.98 -12.48
C VAL A 97 -12.48 2.22 -12.44
N ALA A 98 -12.38 1.20 -13.28
CA ALA A 98 -11.16 0.42 -13.44
C ALA A 98 -10.04 1.30 -14.00
N THR A 99 -8.87 1.18 -13.38
CA THR A 99 -7.64 1.88 -13.73
C THR A 99 -6.81 1.14 -14.78
N GLY A 100 -6.97 -0.17 -14.89
CA GLY A 100 -6.28 -1.00 -15.86
C GLY A 100 -6.75 -2.45 -15.78
N THR A 101 -6.13 -3.33 -16.55
CA THR A 101 -6.47 -4.75 -16.61
C THR A 101 -5.25 -5.62 -16.38
N LEU A 102 -5.46 -6.78 -15.75
CA LEU A 102 -4.45 -7.81 -15.52
C LEU A 102 -5.01 -9.15 -15.97
N THR A 103 -4.27 -9.87 -16.81
CA THR A 103 -4.64 -11.23 -17.23
C THR A 103 -3.70 -12.25 -16.59
N THR A 104 -4.25 -13.31 -16.00
CA THR A 104 -3.48 -14.43 -15.45
C THR A 104 -3.18 -15.49 -16.50
N ASN A 105 -2.08 -16.20 -16.36
CA ASN A 105 -1.76 -17.38 -17.17
C ASN A 105 -2.45 -18.65 -16.62
N GLY A 106 -2.14 -19.81 -17.21
CA GLY A 106 -2.69 -21.11 -16.80
C GLY A 106 -2.35 -21.57 -15.37
N GLN A 107 -1.47 -20.85 -14.66
CA GLN A 107 -1.15 -21.08 -13.25
C GLN A 107 -1.77 -20.03 -12.31
N GLY A 108 -2.58 -19.10 -12.85
CA GLY A 108 -3.15 -18.02 -12.05
C GLY A 108 -2.17 -16.88 -11.75
N ASN A 109 -1.07 -16.79 -12.50
CA ASN A 109 -0.04 -15.76 -12.31
C ASN A 109 -0.19 -14.66 -13.36
N GLY A 110 -0.11 -13.39 -12.95
CA GLY A 110 -0.15 -12.26 -13.87
C GLY A 110 0.34 -10.98 -13.18
N ASN A 111 0.69 -9.96 -13.96
CA ASN A 111 1.10 -8.67 -13.43
C ASN A 111 0.52 -7.51 -14.22
N ALA A 112 0.42 -6.36 -13.57
CA ALA A 112 0.06 -5.09 -14.19
C ALA A 112 0.80 -3.94 -13.51
N ASN A 113 1.12 -2.92 -14.28
CA ASN A 113 1.59 -1.63 -13.79
C ASN A 113 0.56 -0.58 -14.21
N VAL A 114 0.06 0.18 -13.24
CA VAL A 114 -0.89 1.26 -13.50
C VAL A 114 -0.45 2.54 -12.82
N LYS A 115 -0.81 3.67 -13.40
CA LYS A 115 -0.44 5.00 -12.92
C LYS A 115 -1.66 5.92 -12.98
N ILE A 116 -2.01 6.55 -11.86
CA ILE A 116 -3.11 7.51 -11.78
C ILE A 116 -2.73 8.76 -10.98
N PRO A 117 -3.43 9.89 -11.18
CA PRO A 117 -3.28 11.04 -10.33
C PRO A 117 -3.56 10.68 -8.86
N ALA A 118 -2.72 11.22 -7.97
CA ALA A 118 -2.99 11.16 -6.54
C ALA A 118 -4.16 12.08 -6.19
N VAL A 119 -5.09 11.61 -5.37
CA VAL A 119 -6.15 12.45 -4.84
C VAL A 119 -5.56 13.33 -3.74
N ALA A 120 -5.86 14.63 -3.80
CA ALA A 120 -5.37 15.58 -2.81
C ALA A 120 -5.86 15.19 -1.40
N GLY A 121 -4.91 15.05 -0.47
CA GLY A 121 -5.19 14.66 0.91
C GLY A 121 -5.32 13.16 1.16
N ALA A 122 -5.21 12.30 0.14
CA ALA A 122 -5.19 10.85 0.33
C ALA A 122 -3.96 10.41 1.13
N THR A 123 -4.18 9.58 2.15
CA THR A 123 -3.14 9.06 3.04
C THR A 123 -3.03 7.54 3.02
N ALA A 124 -4.09 6.84 2.60
CA ALA A 124 -4.17 5.39 2.51
C ALA A 124 -4.45 4.95 1.07
N TYR A 125 -3.70 3.94 0.62
CA TYR A 125 -3.72 3.48 -0.76
C TYR A 125 -3.78 1.96 -0.81
N TRP A 126 -4.62 1.39 -1.68
CA TRP A 126 -4.72 -0.07 -1.86
C TRP A 126 -5.31 -0.45 -3.20
N VAL A 127 -5.21 -1.73 -3.57
CA VAL A 127 -5.68 -2.23 -4.87
C VAL A 127 -6.85 -3.18 -4.70
N SER A 128 -7.84 -3.09 -5.61
CA SER A 128 -8.78 -4.18 -5.90
C SER A 128 -8.47 -4.76 -7.28
N ALA A 129 -8.42 -6.08 -7.40
CA ALA A 129 -8.45 -6.82 -8.66
C ALA A 129 -9.77 -7.61 -8.71
N VAL A 130 -10.65 -7.26 -9.64
CA VAL A 130 -12.02 -7.82 -9.74
C VAL A 130 -12.13 -8.58 -11.05
N GLY A 131 -12.39 -9.88 -10.99
CA GLY A 131 -12.45 -10.71 -12.19
C GLY A 131 -12.29 -12.19 -11.86
N GLY A 132 -12.51 -13.06 -12.87
CA GLY A 132 -12.36 -14.51 -12.70
C GLY A 132 -13.19 -15.12 -11.56
N GLY A 133 -14.30 -14.49 -11.16
CA GLY A 133 -15.11 -14.90 -10.00
C GLY A 133 -14.51 -14.56 -8.63
N GLN A 134 -13.44 -13.77 -8.58
CA GLN A 134 -12.77 -13.35 -7.34
C GLN A 134 -12.79 -11.83 -7.20
N VAL A 135 -12.69 -11.37 -5.95
CA VAL A 135 -12.44 -9.97 -5.62
C VAL A 135 -11.25 -9.92 -4.69
N LEU A 136 -10.08 -9.69 -5.27
CA LEU A 136 -8.81 -9.70 -4.57
C LEU A 136 -8.47 -8.28 -4.13
N ARG A 137 -8.29 -8.05 -2.83
CA ARG A 137 -8.00 -6.72 -2.28
C ARG A 137 -6.74 -6.75 -1.45
N SER A 138 -5.89 -5.73 -1.60
CA SER A 138 -4.78 -5.54 -0.69
C SER A 138 -5.21 -4.86 0.60
N THR A 139 -4.44 -5.01 1.67
CA THR A 139 -4.49 -4.07 2.80
C THR A 139 -4.03 -2.69 2.32
N ALA A 140 -4.45 -1.64 3.04
CA ALA A 140 -3.96 -0.29 2.84
C ALA A 140 -2.48 -0.17 3.19
N VAL A 141 -1.79 0.66 2.42
CA VAL A 141 -0.47 1.18 2.76
C VAL A 141 -0.56 2.68 2.93
N ALA A 142 0.14 3.21 3.93
CA ALA A 142 0.26 4.65 4.13
C ALA A 142 1.23 5.24 3.09
N SER A 143 0.91 6.44 2.60
CA SER A 143 1.92 7.29 1.97
C SER A 143 2.76 7.94 3.08
N PRO A 144 4.10 7.83 3.05
CA PRO A 144 4.97 8.46 4.04
C PRO A 144 5.08 9.98 3.88
#